data_AF-A0A356MNP5-F1
#
_entry.id   AF-A0A356MNP5-F1
#
_cell.length_a   1.000
_cell.length_b   1.000
_cell.length_c   1.000
_cell.angle_alpha   90.00
_cell.angle_beta   90.00
_cell.angle_gamma   90.00
#
_symmetry.space_group_name_H-M   'P 1'
#
loop_
_entity.id
_entity.type
_entity.pdbx_description
1 polymer ?
#
loop_
_entity_poly.entity_id
_entity_poly.type
_entity_poly.pdbx_seq_one_letter_code
_entity_poly.pdbx_strand_id
1 'polypeptide(L)'
;GGYGIGTRMKLKHTRAMIRAAMSGELDDAAMHRDPVFGLHSPITCTDVPENLLIPAKAWEDKEAFYVAVSKLANLFNSNFEQFEHEANTAMRQAAPVSA
;
A
#
# COMPACT_ATOMS: atom_id res chain seq x y z
N GLY A 1 10.84 3.93 4.57
CA GLY A 1 11.11 4.16 6.00
C GLY A 1 10.03 5.01 6.63
N GLY A 2 9.88 4.94 7.95
CA GLY A 2 8.95 5.78 8.72
C GLY A 2 9.36 7.26 8.76
N TYR A 3 8.54 8.12 9.37
CA TYR A 3 8.84 9.54 9.52
C TYR A 3 10.19 9.76 10.23
N GLY A 4 11.03 10.66 9.71
CA GLY A 4 12.38 10.92 10.21
C GLY A 4 13.47 9.98 9.66
N ILE A 5 13.10 8.83 9.08
CA ILE A 5 14.03 7.87 8.45
C ILE A 5 13.84 7.89 6.93
N GLY A 6 12.60 7.75 6.48
CA GLY A 6 12.23 7.83 5.08
C GLY A 6 12.18 9.26 4.57
N THR A 7 12.09 9.39 3.25
CA THR A 7 11.86 10.68 2.58
C THR A 7 10.47 10.72 1.98
N ARG A 8 9.95 11.94 1.80
CA ARG A 8 8.66 12.15 1.13
C ARG A 8 8.74 11.66 -0.32
N MET A 9 7.71 10.97 -0.78
CA MET A 9 7.57 10.57 -2.19
C MET A 9 7.75 11.76 -3.11
N LYS A 10 8.65 11.65 -4.10
CA LYS A 10 8.90 12.74 -5.05
C LYS A 10 7.64 12.94 -5.91
N LEU A 11 7.19 14.19 -6.02
CA LEU A 11 5.97 14.55 -6.76
C LEU A 11 5.98 14.04 -8.21
N LYS A 12 7.16 13.98 -8.86
CA LYS A 12 7.30 13.45 -10.21
C LYS A 12 6.84 11.99 -10.33
N HIS A 13 7.09 11.16 -9.33
CA HIS A 13 6.70 9.74 -9.34
C HIS A 13 5.19 9.59 -9.14
N THR A 14 4.59 10.36 -8.22
CA THR A 14 3.13 10.38 -8.08
C THR A 14 2.44 10.82 -9.36
N ARG A 15 2.96 11.85 -10.04
CA ARG A 15 2.42 12.30 -11.34
C ARG A 15 2.57 11.23 -12.44
N ALA A 16 3.67 10.48 -12.44
CA ALA A 16 3.87 9.37 -13.37
C ALA A 16 2.84 8.24 -13.12
N MET A 17 2.65 7.81 -11.88
CA MET A 17 1.64 6.80 -11.53
C MET A 17 0.22 7.23 -11.92
N ILE A 18 -0.14 8.49 -11.70
CA ILE A 18 -1.45 9.02 -12.12
C ILE A 18 -1.59 8.95 -13.65
N ARG A 19 -0.56 9.35 -14.41
CA ARG A 19 -0.62 9.28 -15.88
C ARG A 19 -0.75 7.85 -16.37
N ALA A 20 0.00 6.90 -15.80
CA ALA A 20 -0.07 5.49 -16.12
C ALA A 20 -1.47 4.92 -15.86
N ALA A 21 -2.09 5.28 -14.74
CA ALA A 21 -3.48 4.88 -14.44
C ALA A 21 -4.48 5.50 -15.44
N MET A 22 -4.28 6.75 -15.84
CA MET A 22 -5.19 7.44 -16.78
C MET A 22 -5.00 7.00 -18.24
N SER A 23 -3.84 6.49 -18.62
CA SER A 23 -3.56 6.03 -19.98
C SER A 23 -3.98 4.57 -20.22
N GLY A 24 -4.38 3.84 -19.17
CA GLY A 24 -4.63 2.40 -19.23
C GLY A 24 -3.36 1.55 -19.20
N GLU A 25 -2.17 2.14 -18.98
CA GLU A 25 -0.90 1.40 -18.87
C GLU A 25 -0.96 0.31 -17.78
N LEU A 26 -1.72 0.57 -16.71
CA LEU A 26 -1.81 -0.31 -15.56
C LEU A 26 -2.90 -1.39 -15.68
N ASP A 27 -3.74 -1.36 -16.73
CA ASP A 27 -4.90 -2.25 -16.86
C ASP A 27 -4.48 -3.73 -17.01
N ASP A 28 -3.38 -3.96 -17.76
CA ASP A 28 -2.81 -5.29 -17.99
C ASP A 28 -1.45 -5.48 -17.28
N ALA A 29 -1.09 -4.57 -16.37
CA ALA A 29 0.18 -4.64 -15.67
C ALA A 29 0.21 -5.79 -14.67
N ALA A 30 1.37 -6.45 -14.53
CA ALA A 30 1.57 -7.43 -13.48
C ALA A 30 1.46 -6.75 -12.10
N MET A 31 0.69 -7.36 -11.20
CA MET A 31 0.39 -6.82 -9.89
C MET A 31 1.03 -7.67 -8.78
N HIS A 32 1.51 -6.99 -7.73
CA HIS A 32 1.87 -7.60 -6.46
C HIS A 32 0.72 -7.37 -5.47
N ARG A 33 0.23 -8.47 -4.87
CA ARG A 33 -0.74 -8.40 -3.78
C ARG A 33 -0.02 -8.27 -2.45
N ASP A 34 -0.29 -7.18 -1.74
CA ASP A 34 0.17 -6.97 -0.38
C ASP A 34 -0.50 -7.98 0.58
N PRO A 35 0.26 -8.68 1.44
CA PRO A 35 -0.30 -9.73 2.29
C PRO A 35 -1.12 -9.22 3.47
N VAL A 36 -0.98 -7.95 3.85
CA VAL A 36 -1.59 -7.37 5.06
C VAL A 36 -2.91 -6.68 4.71
N PHE A 37 -2.88 -5.77 3.76
CA PHE A 37 -4.01 -4.96 3.29
C PHE A 37 -4.71 -5.58 2.07
N GLY A 38 -4.12 -6.59 1.41
CA GLY A 38 -4.70 -7.19 0.21
C GLY A 38 -4.69 -6.27 -1.03
N LEU A 39 -4.03 -5.12 -0.96
CA LEU A 39 -3.93 -4.15 -2.05
C LEU A 39 -3.10 -4.70 -3.20
N HIS A 40 -3.49 -4.36 -4.43
CA HIS A 40 -2.74 -4.72 -5.62
C HIS A 40 -1.95 -3.51 -6.10
N SER A 41 -0.62 -3.62 -6.07
CA SER A 41 0.29 -2.59 -6.58
C SER A 41 0.95 -3.09 -7.85
N PRO A 42 1.08 -2.27 -8.91
CA PRO A 42 1.80 -2.67 -10.10
C PRO A 42 3.27 -2.93 -9.77
N ILE A 43 3.86 -3.97 -10.34
CA ILE A 43 5.28 -4.29 -10.11
C ILE A 43 6.21 -3.33 -10.85
N THR A 44 5.70 -2.68 -11.90
CA THR A 44 6.39 -1.73 -12.77
C THR A 44 5.47 -0.57 -13.14
N CYS A 45 6.01 0.62 -13.29
CA CYS A 45 5.31 1.81 -13.79
C CYS A 45 6.34 2.71 -14.46
N THR A 46 6.03 3.20 -15.65
CA THR A 46 6.94 4.09 -16.39
C THR A 46 7.31 5.31 -15.54
N ASP A 47 8.59 5.71 -15.58
CA ASP A 47 9.16 6.84 -14.81
C ASP A 47 9.12 6.72 -13.27
N VAL A 48 8.87 5.52 -12.75
CA VAL A 48 8.87 5.24 -11.30
C VAL A 48 9.85 4.10 -10.99
N PRO A 49 10.83 4.32 -10.09
CA PRO A 49 11.68 3.23 -9.60
C PRO A 49 10.86 2.09 -9.00
N GLU A 50 11.12 0.85 -9.43
CA GLU A 50 10.35 -0.33 -9.01
C GLU A 50 10.38 -0.57 -7.49
N ASN A 51 11.48 -0.22 -6.83
CA ASN A 51 11.62 -0.34 -5.38
C ASN A 51 10.66 0.58 -4.60
N LEU A 52 10.07 1.60 -5.24
CA LEU A 52 9.10 2.51 -4.64
C LEU A 52 7.65 2.05 -4.80
N LEU A 53 7.37 1.12 -5.72
CA LEU A 53 6.02 0.62 -6.00
C LEU A 53 5.53 -0.37 -4.95
N ILE A 54 6.47 -1.09 -4.32
CA ILE A 54 6.20 -2.06 -3.26
C ILE A 54 6.86 -1.52 -1.97
N PRO A 55 6.08 -1.03 -0.98
CA PRO A 55 6.63 -0.38 0.21
C PRO A 55 7.69 -1.20 0.93
N ALA A 56 7.50 -2.52 1.04
CA ALA A 56 8.48 -3.42 1.66
C ALA A 56 9.88 -3.31 1.01
N LYS A 57 9.97 -3.06 -0.30
CA LYS A 57 11.25 -2.89 -1.03
C LYS A 57 11.92 -1.54 -0.75
N ALA A 58 11.14 -0.51 -0.38
CA ALA A 58 11.63 0.84 -0.10
C ALA A 58 12.18 1.02 1.33
N TRP A 59 12.01 0.04 2.21
CA TRP A 59 12.55 0.06 3.56
C TRP A 59 13.87 -0.72 3.62
N GLU A 60 14.90 -0.08 4.15
CA GLU A 60 16.20 -0.73 4.41
C GLU A 60 16.06 -1.78 5.53
N ASP A 61 15.46 -1.38 6.65
CA ASP A 61 15.12 -2.27 7.77
C ASP A 61 13.75 -2.93 7.54
N LYS A 62 13.76 -4.25 7.32
CA LYS A 62 12.55 -5.04 7.09
C LYS A 62 11.75 -5.28 8.36
N GLU A 63 12.41 -5.44 9.50
CA GLU A 63 11.74 -5.64 10.78
C GLU A 63 10.99 -4.35 11.18
N ALA A 64 11.63 -3.19 11.00
CA ALA A 64 10.97 -1.91 11.21
C ALA A 64 9.77 -1.70 10.27
N PHE A 65 9.84 -2.20 9.04
CA PHE A 65 8.70 -2.20 8.12
C PHE A 65 7.55 -3.07 8.65
N TYR A 66 7.83 -4.31 9.08
CA TYR A 66 6.81 -5.20 9.61
C TYR A 66 6.17 -4.65 10.89
N VAL A 67 6.95 -4.08 11.80
CA VAL A 67 6.40 -3.41 13.00
C VAL A 67 5.47 -2.25 12.61
N ALA A 68 5.86 -1.44 11.62
CA ALA A 68 5.05 -0.33 11.16
C ALA A 68 3.76 -0.79 10.44
N VAL A 69 3.84 -1.85 9.63
CA VAL A 69 2.70 -2.36 8.85
C VAL A 69 1.67 -3.02 9.78
N SER A 70 2.10 -3.84 10.76
CA SER A 70 1.20 -4.45 11.74
C SER A 70 0.56 -3.38 12.64
N LYS A 71 1.32 -2.35 13.05
CA LYS A 71 0.75 -1.22 13.79
C LYS A 71 -0.32 -0.49 12.97
N LEU A 72 -0.07 -0.24 11.69
CA LEU A 72 -1.03 0.44 10.82
C LEU A 72 -2.29 -0.40 10.61
N ALA A 73 -2.16 -1.71 10.37
CA ALA A 73 -3.29 -2.64 10.25
C ALA A 73 -4.20 -2.59 11.49
N ASN A 74 -3.60 -2.63 12.69
CA ASN A 74 -4.35 -2.53 13.94
C ASN A 74 -5.08 -1.18 14.08
N LEU A 75 -4.46 -0.07 13.68
CA LEU A 75 -5.11 1.25 13.68
C LEU A 75 -6.32 1.30 12.74
N PHE A 76 -6.23 0.69 11.56
CA PHE A 76 -7.37 0.57 10.64
C PHE A 76 -8.49 -0.25 11.26
N ASN A 77 -8.18 -1.41 11.83
CA ASN A 77 -9.17 -2.30 12.45
C ASN A 77 -9.86 -1.61 13.64
N SER A 78 -9.11 -0.99 14.56
CA SER A 78 -9.69 -0.26 15.69
C SER A 78 -10.53 0.94 15.26
N ASN A 79 -10.13 1.67 14.22
CA ASN A 79 -10.97 2.76 13.70
C ASN A 79 -12.25 2.23 13.02
N PHE A 80 -12.22 1.01 12.47
CA PHE A 80 -13.37 0.41 11.81
C PHE A 80 -14.45 -0.10 12.78
N GLU A 81 -14.10 -0.38 14.04
CA GLU A 81 -15.03 -0.84 15.08
C GLU A 81 -16.30 0.03 15.17
N GLN A 82 -16.17 1.36 15.01
CA GLN A 82 -17.30 2.28 15.06
C GLN A 82 -18.31 2.12 13.90
N PHE A 83 -17.92 1.43 12.82
CA PHE A 83 -18.74 1.20 11.62
C PHE A 83 -19.19 -0.27 11.46
N GLU A 84 -18.85 -1.17 12.39
CA GLU A 84 -19.11 -2.61 12.25
C GLU A 84 -20.58 -2.94 12.03
N HIS A 85 -21.48 -2.19 12.66
CA HIS A 85 -22.92 -2.42 12.56
C HIS A 85 -23.49 -2.10 11.16
N GLU A 86 -22.83 -1.22 10.40
CA GLU A 86 -23.19 -0.87 9.02
C GLU A 86 -22.45 -1.73 7.99
N ALA A 87 -21.41 -2.46 8.42
CA ALA A 87 -20.52 -3.19 7.54
C ALA A 87 -21.17 -4.46 6.99
N ASN A 88 -21.29 -4.53 5.65
CA ASN A 88 -21.63 -5.75 4.94
C ASN A 88 -20.46 -6.75 4.94
N THR A 89 -20.72 -7.98 4.47
CA THR A 89 -19.71 -9.05 4.44
C THR A 89 -18.47 -8.69 3.62
N ALA A 90 -18.63 -8.03 2.48
CA ALA A 90 -17.51 -7.65 1.62
C ALA A 90 -16.60 -6.62 2.30
N MET A 91 -17.18 -5.65 3.02
CA MET A 91 -16.40 -4.66 3.79
C MET A 91 -15.58 -5.33 4.90
N ARG A 92 -16.17 -6.28 5.62
CA ARG A 92 -15.46 -7.02 6.68
C ARG A 92 -14.34 -7.90 6.13
N GLN A 93 -14.55 -8.51 4.97
CA GLN A 93 -13.55 -9.35 4.30
C GLN A 93 -12.37 -8.54 3.71
N ALA A 94 -12.56 -7.24 3.48
CA ALA A 94 -11.51 -6.32 3.02
C ALA A 94 -10.67 -5.74 4.18
N ALA A 95 -10.96 -6.11 5.43
CA ALA A 95 -10.20 -5.65 6.59
C ALA A 95 -8.73 -6.14 6.52
N PRO A 96 -7.75 -5.30 6.91
CA PRO A 96 -6.37 -5.72 7.01
C PRO A 96 -6.21 -6.88 8.00
N VAL A 97 -5.41 -7.88 7.62
CA VAL A 97 -5.00 -8.94 8.53
C VAL A 97 -3.82 -8.47 9.37
N SER A 98 -3.72 -8.94 10.61
CA SER A 98 -2.51 -8.69 11.41
C SER A 98 -1.33 -9.42 10.77
N ALA A 99 -0.26 -8.68 10.45
CA ALA A 99 1.01 -9.24 9.96
C ALA A 99 1.83 -9.83 11.10
#